data_AF-B8LKM7-F1
#
_entry.id   AF-B8LKM7-F1
#
_cell.length_a   1.000
_cell.length_b   1.000
_cell.length_c   1.000
_cell.angle_alpha   90.00
_cell.angle_beta   90.00
_cell.angle_gamma   90.00
#
_symmetry.space_group_name_H-M   'P 1'
#
loop_
_entity.id
_entity.type
_entity.pdbx_description
1 polymer ?
#
loop_
_entity_poly.entity_id
_entity_poly.type
_entity_poly.pdbx_seq_one_letter_code
_entity_poly.pdbx_strand_id
1 'polypeptide(L)'
;MHVNVTNTVLPTVDATKYMKHTLCGFEARIINRGAIRISLNRRHHELSHALHFSLMSSVDSQRRGLRVIAAGMSKGNDPTVTAISECSESANEDILLFFFQLDLTTRIQCALNSDQYEIAQQLRSKLAEVEQEVARQRESKMGSTSSKDEAQDKAIAILRLRTDLQKAIEDEDYAYAAELRNKISKLEADSLAAAAKALAYQNAEYAFRLGQKVRHAIFGYRAVICGMDPLCCESSSWIENANVDKLSRGRNQPFYQVLVDVHADPSPLVAYVAEENLLKLDEPDLDRFDHPYIFLLFYGMDTAGDFIPIKQLREKYNRQRHEVHGQYDNGNDVDNNKGT
;
A
#
# COMPACT_ATOMS: atom_id res chain seq x y z
N MET A 1 -59.08 13.27 44.00
CA MET A 1 -58.25 12.31 44.75
C MET A 1 -57.99 11.13 43.81
N HIS A 2 -56.80 10.70 43.39
CA HIS A 2 -55.38 10.94 43.70
C HIS A 2 -54.61 10.75 42.36
N VAL A 3 -53.75 11.68 41.92
CA VAL A 3 -52.27 11.75 42.00
C VAL A 3 -51.48 10.66 41.25
N ASN A 4 -50.65 11.15 40.31
CA ASN A 4 -49.55 10.57 39.50
C ASN A 4 -48.65 9.52 40.18
N VAL A 5 -47.98 8.67 39.37
CA VAL A 5 -46.49 8.63 39.21
C VAL A 5 -46.11 8.02 37.85
N THR A 6 -45.25 8.73 37.12
CA THR A 6 -44.51 8.34 35.90
C THR A 6 -43.39 7.34 36.20
N ASN A 7 -43.12 6.37 35.32
CA ASN A 7 -41.83 5.69 35.31
C ASN A 7 -41.34 5.38 33.88
N THR A 8 -40.35 6.16 33.46
CA THR A 8 -39.38 5.91 32.40
C THR A 8 -38.47 4.73 32.78
N VAL A 9 -38.35 3.74 31.90
CA VAL A 9 -37.37 2.65 32.03
C VAL A 9 -36.30 2.83 30.95
N LEU A 10 -35.07 3.06 31.40
CA LEU A 10 -33.84 2.99 30.59
C LEU A 10 -33.55 1.54 30.20
N PRO A 11 -33.12 1.24 28.96
CA PRO A 11 -32.59 -0.08 28.65
C PRO A 11 -31.11 -0.19 29.07
N THR A 12 -30.85 -1.19 29.90
CA THR A 12 -29.54 -1.76 30.21
C THR A 12 -28.80 -2.22 28.96
N VAL A 13 -27.54 -1.80 28.84
CA VAL A 13 -26.60 -2.18 27.77
C VAL A 13 -26.12 -3.61 28.04
N ASP A 14 -26.49 -4.55 27.17
CA ASP A 14 -25.93 -5.91 27.15
C ASP A 14 -24.78 -5.98 26.14
N ALA A 15 -23.56 -6.02 26.66
CA ALA A 15 -22.30 -5.96 25.91
C ALA A 15 -21.96 -7.28 25.16
N THR A 16 -22.85 -8.26 25.10
CA THR A 16 -22.58 -9.56 24.46
C THR A 16 -23.15 -9.71 23.05
N LYS A 17 -23.80 -8.69 22.48
CA LYS A 17 -24.46 -8.76 21.16
C LYS A 17 -23.62 -8.27 19.96
N TYR A 18 -22.43 -7.70 20.17
CA TYR A 18 -21.62 -7.09 19.10
C TYR A 18 -20.67 -8.03 18.35
N MET A 19 -20.67 -9.34 18.62
CA MET A 19 -19.66 -10.27 18.08
C MET A 19 -20.21 -11.42 17.21
N LYS A 20 -21.39 -11.28 16.58
CA LYS A 20 -22.00 -12.38 15.79
C LYS A 20 -22.43 -12.07 14.35
N HIS A 21 -22.13 -10.91 13.78
CA HIS A 21 -22.46 -10.62 12.37
C HIS A 21 -21.32 -9.96 11.60
N THR A 22 -20.25 -10.70 11.28
CA THR A 22 -19.33 -10.34 10.17
C THR A 22 -18.66 -11.54 9.49
N LEU A 23 -19.31 -12.70 9.45
CA LEU A 23 -18.73 -13.86 8.77
C LEU A 23 -19.75 -14.54 7.87
N CYS A 24 -19.96 -13.96 6.68
CA CYS A 24 -20.42 -14.68 5.51
C CYS A 24 -20.15 -13.87 4.22
N GLY A 25 -19.43 -14.46 3.27
CA GLY A 25 -19.60 -14.10 1.84
C GLY A 25 -18.44 -13.44 1.10
N PHE A 26 -17.25 -14.05 1.09
CA PHE A 26 -16.25 -13.79 0.04
C PHE A 26 -15.88 -15.10 -0.65
N GLU A 27 -16.19 -15.23 -1.94
CA GLU A 27 -15.70 -16.29 -2.81
C GLU A 27 -14.82 -15.63 -3.88
N ALA A 28 -13.51 -15.88 -3.81
CA ALA A 28 -12.52 -15.41 -4.79
C ALA A 28 -12.11 -16.58 -5.67
N ARG A 29 -12.12 -16.38 -6.99
CA ARG A 29 -11.73 -17.38 -7.99
C ARG A 29 -10.64 -16.79 -8.88
N ILE A 30 -9.51 -17.49 -8.98
CA ILE A 30 -8.44 -17.15 -9.92
C ILE A 30 -8.94 -17.50 -11.33
N ILE A 31 -8.98 -16.51 -12.24
CA ILE A 31 -9.38 -16.74 -13.64
C ILE A 31 -8.21 -16.33 -14.54
N ASN A 32 -7.31 -17.28 -14.80
CA ASN A 32 -6.16 -17.21 -15.70
C ASN A 32 -5.17 -16.04 -15.51
N ARG A 33 -3.96 -16.22 -16.06
CA ARG A 33 -2.74 -15.42 -15.84
C ARG A 33 -3.00 -13.91 -15.75
N GLY A 34 -3.10 -13.41 -14.51
CA GLY A 34 -3.04 -11.99 -14.19
C GLY A 34 -4.31 -11.32 -13.66
N ALA A 35 -5.42 -12.02 -13.41
CA ALA A 35 -6.62 -11.39 -12.85
C ALA A 35 -7.26 -12.18 -11.70
N ILE A 36 -7.46 -11.52 -10.55
CA ILE A 36 -8.23 -12.03 -9.41
C ILE A 36 -9.63 -11.42 -9.46
N ARG A 37 -10.67 -12.26 -9.61
CA ARG A 37 -12.07 -11.82 -9.54
C ARG A 37 -12.61 -12.09 -8.14
N ILE A 38 -13.02 -11.03 -7.44
CA ILE A 38 -13.65 -11.10 -6.12
C ILE A 38 -15.15 -10.92 -6.30
N SER A 39 -15.97 -11.87 -5.82
CA SER A 39 -17.43 -11.76 -5.85
C SER A 39 -18.06 -11.87 -4.46
N LEU A 40 -18.96 -10.95 -4.13
CA LEU A 40 -19.84 -11.05 -2.95
C LEU A 40 -21.03 -11.97 -3.29
N ASN A 41 -21.25 -13.00 -2.47
CA ASN A 41 -22.41 -13.87 -2.61
C ASN A 41 -23.46 -13.48 -1.54
N ARG A 42 -24.57 -12.86 -1.96
CA ARG A 42 -25.67 -12.43 -1.07
C ARG A 42 -26.87 -13.35 -1.30
N ARG A 43 -27.25 -14.18 -0.33
CA ARG A 43 -28.56 -14.87 -0.32
C ARG A 43 -29.31 -14.63 1.00
N HIS A 44 -30.45 -13.92 0.85
CA HIS A 44 -31.64 -13.74 1.71
C HIS A 44 -31.47 -13.05 3.08
N HIS A 45 -32.33 -12.14 3.56
CA HIS A 45 -33.51 -11.41 3.05
C HIS A 45 -33.63 -10.09 3.84
N GLU A 46 -34.13 -9.04 3.17
CA GLU A 46 -34.86 -7.86 3.67
C GLU A 46 -34.51 -7.24 5.04
N LEU A 47 -33.78 -6.11 5.00
CA LEU A 47 -34.21 -4.84 5.56
C LEU A 47 -33.48 -3.70 4.82
N SER A 48 -34.27 -2.77 4.32
CA SER A 48 -33.90 -1.67 3.42
C SER A 48 -33.13 -0.58 4.15
N HIS A 49 -31.82 -0.46 3.89
CA HIS A 49 -31.12 0.83 3.79
C HIS A 49 -30.02 0.68 2.72
N ALA A 50 -30.13 1.48 1.67
CA ALA A 50 -29.32 1.38 0.47
C ALA A 50 -27.93 2.02 0.66
N LEU A 51 -26.88 1.18 0.59
CA LEU A 51 -25.56 1.60 0.11
C LEU A 51 -25.22 0.67 -1.05
N HIS A 52 -25.36 1.21 -2.26
CA HIS A 52 -25.11 0.54 -3.51
C HIS A 52 -23.61 0.70 -3.81
N PHE A 53 -22.81 -0.37 -3.69
CA PHE A 53 -21.44 -0.39 -4.21
C PHE A 53 -21.38 -1.45 -5.31
N SER A 54 -21.45 -0.99 -6.56
CA SER A 54 -21.33 -1.84 -7.74
C SER A 54 -19.86 -2.03 -8.05
N LEU A 55 -19.34 -3.24 -7.81
CA LEU A 55 -18.03 -3.66 -8.26
C LEU A 55 -18.11 -3.95 -9.78
N MET A 56 -17.88 -2.94 -10.61
CA MET A 56 -17.72 -3.12 -12.06
C MET A 56 -16.24 -3.16 -12.43
N SER A 57 -15.66 -4.36 -12.47
CA SER A 57 -14.54 -4.65 -13.36
C SER A 57 -15.08 -5.50 -14.51
N SER A 58 -15.51 -4.84 -15.58
CA SER A 58 -15.75 -5.48 -16.87
C SER A 58 -14.81 -4.80 -17.87
N VAL A 59 -13.66 -5.43 -18.12
CA VAL A 59 -12.95 -5.26 -19.39
C VAL A 59 -13.63 -6.21 -20.35
N ASP A 60 -14.71 -5.76 -20.99
CA ASP A 60 -15.20 -6.40 -22.19
C ASP A 60 -14.56 -5.71 -23.39
N SER A 61 -13.72 -6.46 -24.09
CA SER A 61 -13.03 -6.01 -25.29
C SER A 61 -14.05 -5.98 -26.43
N GLN A 62 -14.81 -4.90 -26.52
CA GLN A 62 -15.60 -4.60 -27.70
C GLN A 62 -15.47 -3.12 -28.06
N ARG A 63 -14.70 -2.87 -29.12
CA ARG A 63 -14.65 -1.63 -29.89
C ARG A 63 -16.04 -1.02 -30.04
N ARG A 64 -16.36 -0.02 -29.22
CA ARG A 64 -17.32 1.04 -29.54
C ARG A 64 -16.74 2.35 -29.04
N GLY A 65 -16.44 3.23 -30.00
CA GLY A 65 -15.67 4.45 -29.77
C GLY A 65 -16.32 5.34 -28.73
N LEU A 66 -15.60 5.58 -27.63
CA LEU A 66 -15.78 6.80 -26.86
C LEU A 66 -15.04 7.91 -27.58
N ARG A 67 -15.83 8.88 -28.03
CA ARG A 67 -15.41 10.12 -28.65
C ARG A 67 -14.47 10.84 -27.67
N VAL A 68 -13.21 10.95 -28.06
CA VAL A 68 -12.24 11.88 -27.47
C VAL A 68 -12.85 13.28 -27.58
N ILE A 69 -13.29 13.86 -26.46
CA ILE A 69 -13.55 15.30 -26.40
C ILE A 69 -12.21 15.95 -26.07
N ALA A 70 -11.45 16.22 -27.12
CA ALA A 70 -10.46 17.28 -27.11
C ALA A 70 -11.22 18.60 -27.30
N ALA A 71 -11.47 19.30 -26.19
CA ALA A 71 -11.82 20.73 -26.10
C ALA A 71 -12.08 21.01 -24.61
N GLY A 72 -11.49 21.99 -23.95
CA GLY A 72 -10.64 23.09 -24.33
C GLY A 72 -10.26 23.82 -23.05
N MET A 73 -9.35 24.77 -23.16
CA MET A 73 -8.86 25.57 -22.04
C MET A 73 -10.00 26.10 -21.16
N SER A 74 -10.04 25.65 -19.91
CA SER A 74 -10.70 26.36 -18.82
C SER A 74 -9.81 26.29 -17.60
N LYS A 75 -9.23 27.44 -17.27
CA LYS A 75 -8.59 27.72 -16.00
C LYS A 75 -9.65 27.60 -14.91
N GLY A 76 -9.75 26.42 -14.32
CA GLY A 76 -10.49 26.19 -13.08
C GLY A 76 -9.66 25.23 -12.23
N ASN A 77 -9.03 25.74 -11.17
CA ASN A 77 -8.36 24.93 -10.17
C ASN A 77 -9.45 24.25 -9.33
N ASP A 78 -9.88 23.05 -9.74
CA ASP A 78 -10.63 22.15 -8.86
C ASP A 78 -9.64 21.14 -8.26
N PRO A 79 -9.35 21.19 -6.94
CA PRO A 79 -8.39 20.29 -6.30
C PRO A 79 -8.72 18.81 -6.47
N THR A 80 -10.01 18.49 -6.66
CA THR A 80 -10.55 17.12 -6.76
C THR A 80 -10.11 16.40 -8.03
N VAL A 81 -10.05 17.10 -9.16
CA VAL A 81 -9.66 16.50 -10.46
C VAL A 81 -8.17 16.11 -10.48
N THR A 82 -7.34 16.77 -9.65
CA THR A 82 -5.89 16.57 -9.63
C THR A 82 -5.42 15.50 -8.66
N ALA A 83 -6.07 15.30 -7.50
CA ALA A 83 -5.73 14.20 -6.58
C ALA A 83 -5.95 12.81 -7.22
N ILE A 84 -6.89 12.71 -8.17
CA ILE A 84 -7.16 11.48 -8.93
C ILE A 84 -5.96 11.04 -9.77
N SER A 85 -5.06 11.96 -10.15
CA SER A 85 -3.85 11.61 -10.91
C SER A 85 -2.86 10.76 -10.09
N GLU A 86 -2.96 10.81 -8.76
CA GLU A 86 -2.16 10.00 -7.83
C GLU A 86 -2.89 8.71 -7.39
N CYS A 87 -4.12 8.47 -7.87
CA CYS A 87 -4.79 7.18 -7.70
C CYS A 87 -3.88 6.07 -8.24
N SER A 88 -3.49 5.13 -7.38
CA SER A 88 -2.81 3.92 -7.83
C SER A 88 -3.69 2.69 -7.63
N GLU A 89 -4.06 2.07 -8.75
CA GLU A 89 -4.72 0.76 -8.75
C GLU A 89 -3.80 -0.30 -8.16
N SER A 90 -2.48 -0.26 -8.43
CA SER A 90 -1.55 -1.24 -7.88
C SER A 90 -1.32 -1.09 -6.37
N ALA A 91 -1.34 0.13 -5.84
CA ALA A 91 -1.31 0.38 -4.40
C ALA A 91 -2.59 -0.13 -3.73
N ASN A 92 -3.75 0.12 -4.36
CA ASN A 92 -5.02 -0.40 -3.88
C ASN A 92 -5.06 -1.94 -3.90
N GLU A 93 -4.60 -2.57 -4.98
CA GLU A 93 -4.48 -4.02 -5.09
C GLU A 93 -3.55 -4.61 -4.01
N ASP A 94 -2.43 -3.96 -3.72
CA ASP A 94 -1.48 -4.38 -2.68
C ASP A 94 -2.13 -4.37 -1.28
N ILE A 95 -2.98 -3.38 -1.00
CA ILE A 95 -3.78 -3.33 0.25
C ILE A 95 -4.83 -4.44 0.28
N LEU A 96 -5.54 -4.67 -0.83
CA LEU A 96 -6.56 -5.72 -0.92
C LEU A 96 -5.95 -7.12 -0.76
N LEU A 97 -4.79 -7.35 -1.36
CA LEU A 97 -4.05 -8.60 -1.25
C LEU A 97 -3.58 -8.83 0.19
N PHE A 98 -3.12 -7.78 0.87
CA PHE A 98 -2.81 -7.82 2.28
C PHE A 98 -4.03 -8.17 3.14
N PHE A 99 -5.21 -7.60 2.87
CA PHE A 99 -6.44 -7.98 3.56
C PHE A 99 -6.82 -9.44 3.35
N PHE A 100 -6.63 -9.95 2.14
CA PHE A 100 -6.89 -11.35 1.85
C PHE A 100 -5.98 -12.28 2.66
N GLN A 101 -4.69 -11.94 2.80
CA GLN A 101 -3.76 -12.68 3.65
C GLN A 101 -4.18 -12.66 5.12
N LEU A 102 -4.62 -11.50 5.64
CA LEU A 102 -5.11 -11.39 7.03
C LEU A 102 -6.36 -12.24 7.27
N ASP A 103 -7.32 -12.21 6.34
CA ASP A 103 -8.55 -13.00 6.41
C ASP A 103 -8.25 -14.51 6.37
N LEU A 104 -7.41 -14.96 5.44
CA LEU A 104 -6.99 -16.36 5.36
C LEU A 104 -6.30 -16.81 6.64
N THR A 105 -5.36 -16.02 7.16
CA THR A 105 -4.64 -16.32 8.41
C THR A 105 -5.61 -16.45 9.59
N THR A 106 -6.57 -15.54 9.69
CA THR A 106 -7.59 -15.56 10.74
C THR A 106 -8.46 -16.81 10.63
N ARG A 107 -8.94 -17.15 9.43
CA ARG A 107 -9.76 -18.35 9.20
C ARG A 107 -9.00 -19.64 9.48
N ILE A 108 -7.71 -19.70 9.12
CA ILE A 108 -6.84 -20.83 9.47
C ILE A 108 -6.78 -20.98 10.99
N GLN A 109 -6.53 -19.89 11.73
CA GLN A 109 -6.47 -19.95 13.19
C GLN A 109 -7.82 -20.38 13.80
N CYS A 110 -8.94 -19.87 13.30
CA CYS A 110 -10.27 -20.27 13.75
C CYS A 110 -10.53 -21.77 13.48
N ALA A 111 -10.18 -22.26 12.29
CA ALA A 111 -10.34 -23.67 11.93
C ALA A 111 -9.49 -24.58 12.82
N LEU A 112 -8.25 -24.21 13.11
CA LEU A 112 -7.38 -24.93 14.04
C LEU A 112 -7.94 -24.94 15.46
N ASN A 113 -8.44 -23.81 15.95
CA ASN A 113 -9.08 -23.72 17.27
C ASN A 113 -10.38 -24.54 17.37
N SER A 114 -10.97 -24.90 16.24
CA SER A 114 -12.21 -25.69 16.15
C SER A 114 -11.96 -27.13 15.72
N ASP A 115 -10.69 -27.58 15.73
CA ASP A 115 -10.25 -28.91 15.31
C ASP A 115 -10.65 -29.30 13.87
N GLN A 116 -10.89 -28.32 12.99
CA GLN A 116 -11.22 -28.52 11.58
C GLN A 116 -9.94 -28.55 10.72
N TYR A 117 -9.14 -29.60 10.88
CA TYR A 117 -7.80 -29.69 10.29
C TYR A 117 -7.79 -29.74 8.76
N GLU A 118 -8.77 -30.40 8.13
CA GLU A 118 -8.89 -30.49 6.67
C GLU A 118 -9.18 -29.10 6.07
N ILE A 119 -10.07 -28.33 6.70
CA ILE A 119 -10.40 -26.96 6.29
C ILE A 119 -9.17 -26.06 6.49
N ALA A 120 -8.49 -26.18 7.63
CA ALA A 120 -7.24 -25.45 7.88
C ALA A 120 -6.17 -25.75 6.83
N GLN A 121 -6.04 -27.02 6.39
CA GLN A 121 -5.10 -27.41 5.33
C GLN A 121 -5.47 -26.81 3.98
N GLN A 122 -6.76 -26.82 3.60
CA GLN A 122 -7.22 -26.19 2.37
C GLN A 122 -6.96 -24.67 2.36
N LEU A 123 -7.21 -24.00 3.47
CA LEU A 123 -6.95 -22.56 3.61
C LEU A 123 -5.45 -22.25 3.56
N ARG A 124 -4.59 -23.11 4.16
CA ARG A 124 -3.13 -23.00 4.05
C ARG A 124 -2.64 -23.14 2.60
N SER A 125 -3.21 -24.07 1.83
CA SER A 125 -2.88 -24.21 0.40
C SER A 125 -3.21 -22.92 -0.37
N LYS A 126 -4.38 -22.33 -0.11
CA LYS A 126 -4.76 -21.04 -0.71
C LYS A 126 -3.85 -19.90 -0.27
N LEU A 127 -3.47 -19.85 0.99
CA LEU A 127 -2.52 -18.85 1.50
C LEU A 127 -1.17 -18.97 0.78
N ALA A 128 -0.67 -20.18 0.58
CA ALA A 128 0.58 -20.41 -0.15
C ALA A 128 0.51 -19.93 -1.61
N GLU A 129 -0.61 -20.15 -2.30
CA GLU A 129 -0.82 -19.61 -3.66
C GLU A 129 -0.80 -18.08 -3.68
N VAL A 130 -1.42 -17.44 -2.68
CA VAL A 130 -1.43 -15.99 -2.52
C VAL A 130 -0.03 -15.46 -2.25
N GLU A 131 0.71 -16.09 -1.32
CA GLU A 131 2.09 -15.72 -0.99
C GLU A 131 3.01 -15.85 -2.20
N GLN A 132 2.83 -16.87 -3.02
CA GLN A 132 3.56 -17.03 -4.28
C GLN A 132 3.26 -15.89 -5.26
N GLU A 133 2.00 -15.50 -5.40
CA GLU A 133 1.61 -14.39 -6.28
C GLU A 133 2.11 -13.03 -5.75
N VAL A 134 2.06 -12.79 -4.43
CA VAL A 134 2.66 -11.61 -3.79
C VAL A 134 4.17 -11.54 -4.07
N ALA A 135 4.87 -12.67 -3.92
CA ALA A 135 6.30 -12.75 -4.21
C ALA A 135 6.58 -12.39 -5.68
N ARG A 136 5.81 -12.97 -6.61
CA ARG A 136 5.93 -12.68 -8.04
C ARG A 136 5.70 -11.20 -8.37
N GLN A 137 4.68 -10.57 -7.76
CA GLN A 137 4.41 -9.14 -7.96
C GLN A 137 5.52 -8.27 -7.37
N ARG A 138 6.02 -8.63 -6.19
CA ARG A 138 7.13 -7.92 -5.54
C ARG A 138 8.41 -8.01 -6.37
N GLU A 139 8.72 -9.17 -6.94
CA GLU A 139 9.84 -9.34 -7.87
C GLU A 139 9.65 -8.52 -9.14
N SER A 140 8.45 -8.47 -9.71
CA SER A 140 8.21 -7.58 -10.86
C SER A 140 8.40 -6.10 -10.52
N LYS A 141 8.04 -5.67 -9.30
CA LYS A 141 8.19 -4.28 -8.82
C LYS A 141 9.65 -3.95 -8.48
N MET A 142 10.36 -4.83 -7.78
CA MET A 142 11.79 -4.68 -7.49
C MET A 142 12.65 -4.86 -8.74
N GLY A 143 12.07 -5.32 -9.86
CA GLY A 143 12.83 -5.88 -10.96
C GLY A 143 13.43 -7.23 -10.53
N SER A 144 13.91 -8.03 -11.48
CA SER A 144 14.71 -9.23 -11.18
C SER A 144 15.98 -8.84 -10.42
N THR A 145 15.82 -8.64 -9.11
CA THR A 145 16.86 -8.46 -8.09
C THR A 145 16.66 -9.57 -7.09
N SER A 146 16.48 -10.81 -7.55
CA SER A 146 16.32 -11.96 -6.65
C SER A 146 16.54 -13.29 -7.36
N SER A 147 17.74 -13.48 -7.87
CA SER A 147 18.56 -14.50 -7.24
C SER A 147 20.00 -14.01 -7.24
N LYS A 148 20.73 -14.31 -6.17
CA LYS A 148 22.19 -14.20 -6.17
C LYS A 148 22.77 -14.87 -7.42
N ASP A 149 22.11 -15.94 -7.88
CA ASP A 149 22.42 -16.66 -9.11
C ASP A 149 22.26 -15.79 -10.37
N GLU A 150 21.20 -14.98 -10.53
CA GLU A 150 21.03 -14.12 -11.73
C GLU A 150 22.09 -13.02 -11.83
N ALA A 151 22.48 -12.41 -10.70
CA ALA A 151 23.54 -11.42 -10.70
C ALA A 151 24.91 -12.07 -11.00
N GLN A 152 25.14 -13.28 -10.48
CA GLN A 152 26.31 -14.09 -10.80
C GLN A 152 26.30 -14.53 -12.27
N ASP A 153 25.15 -14.92 -12.82
CA ASP A 153 24.97 -15.33 -14.21
C ASP A 153 25.25 -14.18 -15.17
N LYS A 154 24.79 -12.96 -14.84
CA LYS A 154 25.15 -11.75 -15.59
C LYS A 154 26.65 -11.48 -15.55
N ALA A 155 27.29 -11.62 -14.38
CA ALA A 155 28.74 -11.46 -14.27
C ALA A 155 29.51 -12.51 -15.09
N ILE A 156 29.08 -13.77 -15.02
CA ILE A 156 29.64 -14.87 -15.83
C ILE A 156 29.44 -14.61 -17.33
N ALA A 157 28.27 -14.12 -17.73
CA ALA A 157 27.98 -13.76 -19.12
C ALA A 157 28.89 -12.61 -19.61
N ILE A 158 29.08 -11.58 -18.78
CA ILE A 158 30.01 -10.48 -19.09
C ILE A 158 31.44 -11.00 -19.27
N LEU A 159 31.90 -11.90 -18.39
CA LEU A 159 33.23 -12.51 -18.52
C LEU A 159 33.38 -13.31 -19.81
N ARG A 160 32.38 -14.12 -20.18
CA ARG A 160 32.37 -14.87 -21.44
C ARG A 160 32.45 -13.93 -22.66
N LEU A 161 31.61 -12.89 -22.68
CA LEU A 161 31.60 -11.90 -23.76
C LEU A 161 32.93 -11.15 -23.87
N ARG A 162 33.61 -10.88 -22.75
CA ARG A 162 34.96 -10.27 -22.76
C ARG A 162 36.01 -11.20 -23.37
N THR A 163 35.93 -12.51 -23.10
CA THR A 163 36.80 -13.50 -23.76
C THR A 163 36.52 -13.57 -25.26
N ASP A 164 35.24 -13.62 -25.65
CA ASP A 164 34.85 -13.62 -27.07
C ASP A 164 35.29 -12.33 -27.78
N LEU A 165 35.24 -11.19 -27.09
CA LEU A 165 35.71 -9.90 -27.61
C LEU A 165 37.22 -9.94 -27.86
N GLN A 166 37.98 -10.47 -26.91
CA GLN A 166 39.43 -10.61 -27.05
C GLN A 166 39.78 -11.49 -28.25
N LYS A 167 39.07 -12.61 -28.42
CA LYS A 167 39.24 -13.50 -29.57
C LYS A 167 38.89 -12.80 -30.90
N ALA A 168 37.79 -12.06 -30.96
CA ALA A 168 37.41 -11.33 -32.17
C ALA A 168 38.45 -10.27 -32.57
N ILE A 169 39.12 -9.64 -31.60
CA ILE A 169 40.22 -8.71 -31.84
C ILE A 169 41.45 -9.45 -32.41
N GLU A 170 41.78 -10.63 -31.87
CA GLU A 170 42.87 -11.48 -32.37
C GLU A 170 42.61 -11.99 -33.78
N ASP A 171 41.34 -12.29 -34.11
CA ASP A 171 40.88 -12.71 -35.43
C ASP A 171 40.71 -11.52 -36.41
N GLU A 172 41.01 -10.28 -35.99
CA GLU A 172 40.84 -9.02 -36.73
C GLU A 172 39.39 -8.73 -37.20
N ASP A 173 38.39 -9.37 -36.59
CA ASP A 173 36.96 -9.11 -36.85
C ASP A 173 36.46 -7.94 -35.97
N TYR A 174 36.80 -6.73 -36.41
CA TYR A 174 36.41 -5.50 -35.70
C TYR A 174 34.90 -5.24 -35.69
N ALA A 175 34.15 -5.76 -36.67
CA ALA A 175 32.70 -5.58 -36.72
C ALA A 175 32.03 -6.37 -35.58
N TYR A 176 32.39 -7.64 -35.43
CA TYR A 176 31.88 -8.48 -34.36
C TYR A 176 32.37 -8.01 -32.97
N ALA A 177 33.62 -7.55 -32.87
CA ALA A 177 34.16 -6.95 -31.64
C ALA A 177 33.34 -5.72 -31.18
N ALA A 178 32.91 -4.86 -32.12
CA ALA A 178 32.08 -3.70 -31.79
C ALA A 178 30.70 -4.13 -31.23
N GLU A 179 30.08 -5.16 -31.80
CA GLU A 179 28.82 -5.70 -31.28
C GLU A 179 28.97 -6.28 -29.87
N LEU A 180 30.03 -7.05 -29.62
CA LEU A 180 30.33 -7.61 -28.30
C LEU A 180 30.56 -6.51 -27.27
N ARG A 181 31.28 -5.44 -27.62
CA ARG A 181 31.47 -4.27 -26.76
C ARG A 181 30.14 -3.60 -26.41
N ASN A 182 29.24 -3.43 -27.39
CA ASN A 182 27.91 -2.86 -27.14
C ASN A 182 27.07 -3.76 -26.20
N LYS A 183 27.13 -5.08 -26.39
CA LYS A 183 26.47 -6.06 -25.52
C LYS A 183 27.01 -6.01 -24.09
N ILE A 184 28.33 -5.96 -23.91
CA ILE A 184 28.98 -5.81 -22.60
C ILE A 184 28.52 -4.51 -21.94
N SER A 185 28.61 -3.38 -22.65
CA SER A 185 28.23 -2.07 -22.12
C SER A 185 26.76 -2.04 -21.67
N LYS A 186 25.87 -2.67 -22.44
CA LYS A 186 24.46 -2.82 -22.09
C LYS A 186 24.26 -3.67 -20.82
N LEU A 187 24.88 -4.85 -20.75
CA LEU A 187 24.76 -5.72 -19.58
C LEU A 187 25.38 -5.11 -18.31
N GLU A 188 26.47 -4.37 -18.45
CA GLU A 188 27.08 -3.62 -17.35
C GLU A 188 26.16 -2.52 -16.85
N ALA A 189 25.52 -1.76 -17.75
CA ALA A 189 24.53 -0.75 -17.39
C ALA A 189 23.31 -1.36 -16.69
N ASP A 190 22.77 -2.47 -17.21
CA ASP A 190 21.64 -3.18 -16.61
C ASP A 190 22.00 -3.75 -15.21
N SER A 191 23.23 -4.28 -15.06
CA SER A 191 23.75 -4.80 -13.80
C SER A 191 23.93 -3.68 -12.76
N LEU A 192 24.51 -2.54 -13.18
CA LEU A 192 24.69 -1.37 -12.32
C LEU A 192 23.35 -0.80 -11.86
N ALA A 193 22.36 -0.69 -12.76
CA ALA A 193 21.03 -0.22 -12.43
C ALA A 193 20.33 -1.15 -11.42
N ALA A 194 20.44 -2.47 -11.61
CA ALA A 194 19.92 -3.46 -10.68
C ALA A 194 20.61 -3.38 -9.30
N ALA A 195 21.93 -3.21 -9.27
CA ALA A 195 22.70 -3.05 -8.02
C ALA A 195 22.33 -1.76 -7.27
N ALA A 196 22.19 -0.64 -7.99
CA ALA A 196 21.75 0.63 -7.42
C ALA A 196 20.34 0.52 -6.83
N LYS A 197 19.43 -0.16 -7.54
CA LYS A 197 18.07 -0.44 -7.05
C LYS A 197 18.10 -1.30 -5.79
N ALA A 198 18.84 -2.40 -5.78
CA ALA A 198 18.98 -3.26 -4.60
C ALA A 198 19.55 -2.51 -3.38
N LEU A 199 20.54 -1.65 -3.60
CA LEU A 199 21.11 -0.80 -2.56
C LEU A 199 20.08 0.18 -1.99
N ALA A 200 19.26 0.78 -2.85
CA ALA A 200 18.17 1.65 -2.41
C ALA A 200 17.17 0.90 -1.51
N TYR A 201 16.84 -0.37 -1.82
CA TYR A 201 15.97 -1.17 -0.94
C TYR A 201 16.60 -1.52 0.41
N GLN A 202 17.92 -1.64 0.49
CA GLN A 202 18.63 -1.95 1.73
C GLN A 202 18.77 -0.73 2.64
N ASN A 203 19.05 0.43 2.04
CA ASN A 203 19.44 1.65 2.76
C ASN A 203 18.39 2.78 2.68
N ALA A 204 17.14 2.46 2.36
CA ALA A 204 16.08 3.45 2.26
C ALA A 204 15.85 4.18 3.59
N GLU A 205 16.12 5.47 3.60
CA GLU A 205 15.73 6.38 4.67
C GLU A 205 14.39 7.01 4.32
N TYR A 206 13.45 6.97 5.27
CA TYR A 206 12.09 7.46 5.10
C TYR A 206 11.87 8.65 6.02
N ALA A 207 11.43 9.78 5.45
CA ALA A 207 11.12 10.97 6.22
C ALA A 207 9.87 10.82 7.11
N PHE A 208 9.00 9.87 6.76
CA PHE A 208 7.72 9.62 7.43
C PHE A 208 7.58 8.18 7.91
N ARG A 209 6.74 7.96 8.92
CA ARG A 209 6.48 6.64 9.51
C ARG A 209 5.11 6.07 9.08
N LEU A 210 4.97 4.75 9.15
CA LEU A 210 3.67 4.10 9.02
C LEU A 210 2.72 4.60 10.11
N GLY A 211 1.48 4.90 9.71
CA GLY A 211 0.44 5.44 10.58
C GLY A 211 0.53 6.95 10.81
N GLN A 212 1.56 7.63 10.30
CA GLN A 212 1.66 9.08 10.41
C GLN A 212 0.59 9.78 9.56
N LYS A 213 -0.08 10.77 10.15
CA LYS A 213 -0.92 11.72 9.41
C LYS A 213 -0.02 12.73 8.69
N VAL A 214 -0.33 12.97 7.43
CA VAL A 214 0.40 13.87 6.54
C VAL A 214 -0.57 14.73 5.75
N ARG A 215 -0.06 15.84 5.21
CA ARG A 215 -0.78 16.68 4.26
C ARG A 215 -0.04 16.69 2.93
N HIS A 216 -0.78 16.61 1.83
CA HIS A 216 -0.19 16.77 0.52
C HIS A 216 0.20 18.25 0.27
N ALA A 217 1.44 18.51 -0.17
CA ALA A 217 1.98 19.87 -0.36
C ALA A 217 1.21 20.67 -1.43
N ILE A 218 0.91 20.02 -2.56
CA ILE A 218 0.27 20.67 -3.72
C ILE A 218 -1.27 20.63 -3.59
N PHE A 219 -1.85 19.44 -3.39
CA PHE A 219 -3.30 19.24 -3.34
C PHE A 219 -3.95 19.52 -1.98
N GLY A 220 -3.17 19.62 -0.90
CA GLY A 220 -3.66 20.04 0.42
C GLY A 220 -4.51 19.02 1.19
N TYR A 221 -4.79 17.83 0.63
CA TYR A 221 -5.58 16.80 1.30
C TYR A 221 -4.86 16.20 2.51
N ARG A 222 -5.65 15.71 3.47
CA ARG A 222 -5.16 14.95 4.62
C ARG A 222 -5.10 13.48 4.28
N ALA A 223 -4.03 12.82 4.69
CA ALA A 223 -3.88 11.39 4.48
C ALA A 223 -3.14 10.72 5.64
N VAL A 224 -3.25 9.40 5.73
CA VAL A 224 -2.46 8.57 6.63
C VAL A 224 -1.61 7.59 5.84
N ILE A 225 -0.34 7.45 6.22
CA ILE A 225 0.59 6.53 5.57
C ILE A 225 0.27 5.09 5.97
N CYS A 226 -0.03 4.23 4.99
CA CYS A 226 -0.28 2.80 5.20
C CYS A 226 0.76 1.90 4.51
N GLY A 227 1.58 2.43 3.62
CA GLY A 227 2.64 1.68 2.96
C GLY A 227 3.77 2.58 2.50
N MET A 228 4.94 1.99 2.22
CA MET A 228 6.14 2.74 1.85
C MET A 228 7.06 1.90 0.97
N ASP A 229 7.56 2.51 -0.10
CA ASP A 229 8.50 1.92 -1.05
C ASP A 229 9.76 2.81 -1.16
N PRO A 230 10.98 2.24 -1.24
CA PRO A 230 12.22 2.99 -1.42
C PRO A 230 12.31 3.83 -2.69
N LEU A 231 11.58 3.40 -3.72
CA LEU A 231 11.63 3.90 -5.09
C LEU A 231 10.22 3.78 -5.68
N CYS A 232 9.96 4.50 -6.77
CA CYS A 232 8.69 4.36 -7.49
C CYS A 232 8.54 2.95 -8.07
N CYS A 233 7.48 2.23 -7.65
CA CYS A 233 7.18 0.86 -8.09
C CYS A 233 6.05 0.78 -9.13
N GLU A 234 5.59 1.93 -9.64
CA GLU A 234 4.44 2.01 -10.54
C GLU A 234 4.78 1.80 -12.02
N SER A 235 3.75 1.53 -12.80
CA SER A 235 3.88 1.40 -14.25
C SER A 235 4.37 2.69 -14.90
N SER A 236 5.10 2.57 -16.02
CA SER A 236 5.56 3.75 -16.79
C SER A 236 4.41 4.67 -17.20
N SER A 237 3.24 4.11 -17.53
CA SER A 237 2.03 4.88 -17.84
C SER A 237 1.51 5.67 -16.64
N TRP A 238 1.53 5.07 -15.44
CA TRP A 238 1.15 5.78 -14.22
C TRP A 238 2.14 6.89 -13.90
N ILE A 239 3.45 6.61 -14.02
CA ILE A 239 4.52 7.59 -13.81
C ILE A 239 4.36 8.82 -14.72
N GLU A 240 4.05 8.61 -16.00
CA GLU A 240 3.79 9.68 -16.95
C GLU A 240 2.57 10.52 -16.54
N ASN A 241 1.47 9.85 -16.18
CA ASN A 241 0.23 10.50 -15.75
C ASN A 241 0.39 11.31 -14.45
N ALA A 242 1.07 10.74 -13.45
CA ALA A 242 1.37 11.38 -12.18
C ALA A 242 2.53 12.40 -12.30
N ASN A 243 3.11 12.57 -13.49
CA ASN A 243 4.22 13.49 -13.77
C ASN A 243 5.44 13.30 -12.86
N VAL A 244 5.74 12.06 -12.45
CA VAL A 244 6.85 11.78 -11.52
C VAL A 244 8.20 12.25 -12.08
N ASP A 245 8.41 12.15 -13.40
CA ASP A 245 9.66 12.57 -14.04
C ASP A 245 9.90 14.09 -14.00
N LYS A 246 8.87 14.89 -13.71
CA LYS A 246 8.98 16.35 -13.57
C LYS A 246 9.26 16.78 -12.13
N LEU A 247 9.21 15.84 -11.18
CA LEU A 247 9.51 16.11 -9.78
C LEU A 247 11.02 16.33 -9.58
N SER A 248 11.40 17.05 -8.53
CA SER A 248 12.80 17.45 -8.33
C SER A 248 13.72 16.26 -8.03
N ARG A 249 13.20 15.25 -7.32
CA ARG A 249 13.92 14.00 -7.01
C ARG A 249 13.50 12.83 -7.92
N GLY A 250 12.51 13.04 -8.78
CA GLY A 250 12.04 12.06 -9.77
C GLY A 250 11.62 10.73 -9.15
N ARG A 251 11.99 9.62 -9.81
CA ARG A 251 11.66 8.25 -9.38
C ARG A 251 12.57 7.69 -8.27
N ASN A 252 13.71 8.34 -8.02
CA ASN A 252 14.78 7.86 -7.14
C ASN A 252 14.65 8.41 -5.72
N GLN A 253 13.44 8.35 -5.19
CA GLN A 253 13.09 8.76 -3.83
C GLN A 253 12.05 7.80 -3.25
N PRO A 254 11.83 7.81 -1.93
CA PRO A 254 10.76 7.06 -1.33
C PRO A 254 9.38 7.50 -1.84
N PHE A 255 8.50 6.52 -2.03
CA PHE A 255 7.08 6.73 -2.31
C PHE A 255 6.24 6.11 -1.20
N TYR A 256 5.10 6.71 -0.92
CA TYR A 256 4.21 6.30 0.15
C TYR A 256 2.84 5.93 -0.43
N GLN A 257 2.29 4.83 0.07
CA GLN A 257 0.88 4.52 -0.09
C GLN A 257 0.13 5.21 1.04
N VAL A 258 -0.84 6.05 0.70
CA VAL A 258 -1.58 6.83 1.67
C VAL A 258 -3.09 6.64 1.47
N LEU A 259 -3.81 6.57 2.59
CA LEU A 259 -5.27 6.61 2.60
C LEU A 259 -5.68 8.06 2.73
N VAL A 260 -6.47 8.58 1.79
CA VAL A 260 -6.95 9.97 1.82
C VAL A 260 -8.23 10.04 2.64
N ASP A 261 -8.38 11.08 3.45
CA ASP A 261 -9.57 11.30 4.26
C ASP A 261 -10.81 11.50 3.37
N VAL A 262 -11.91 10.80 3.68
CA VAL A 262 -13.17 10.89 2.93
C VAL A 262 -13.81 12.28 3.05
N HIS A 263 -13.45 13.07 4.07
CA HIS A 263 -13.88 14.47 4.15
C HIS A 263 -13.13 15.39 3.18
N ALA A 264 -11.98 14.95 2.66
CA ALA A 264 -11.22 15.67 1.64
C ALA A 264 -11.63 15.27 0.20
N ASP A 265 -12.03 14.01 -0.01
CA ASP A 265 -12.56 13.51 -1.28
C ASP A 265 -13.79 12.59 -1.06
N PRO A 266 -14.91 12.79 -1.78
CA PRO A 266 -16.11 11.97 -1.61
C PRO A 266 -15.91 10.48 -1.93
N SER A 267 -14.85 10.10 -2.66
CA SER A 267 -14.46 8.71 -2.91
C SER A 267 -13.32 8.29 -2.00
N PRO A 268 -13.35 7.08 -1.41
CA PRO A 268 -12.23 6.57 -0.61
C PRO A 268 -11.02 6.33 -1.51
N LEU A 269 -10.09 7.28 -1.48
CA LEU A 269 -8.93 7.34 -2.36
C LEU A 269 -7.71 6.71 -1.68
N VAL A 270 -7.13 5.72 -2.34
CA VAL A 270 -5.77 5.24 -2.06
C VAL A 270 -4.82 5.90 -3.06
N ALA A 271 -3.97 6.80 -2.55
CA ALA A 271 -3.01 7.52 -3.36
C ALA A 271 -1.60 6.95 -3.19
N TYR A 272 -0.80 7.06 -4.25
CA TYR A 272 0.62 6.73 -4.24
C TYR A 272 1.43 8.00 -4.51
N VAL A 273 2.18 8.44 -3.52
CA VAL A 273 2.68 9.83 -3.45
C VAL A 273 4.19 9.84 -3.22
N ALA A 274 4.89 10.69 -3.95
CA ALA A 274 6.32 10.93 -3.75
C ALA A 274 6.59 11.60 -2.38
N GLU A 275 7.70 11.26 -1.74
CA GLU A 275 8.08 11.85 -0.45
C GLU A 275 8.13 13.39 -0.46
N GLU A 276 8.64 14.00 -1.54
CA GLU A 276 8.74 15.46 -1.66
C GLU A 276 7.38 16.18 -1.71
N ASN A 277 6.31 15.45 -2.03
CA ASN A 277 4.95 15.99 -2.08
C ASN A 277 4.21 15.87 -0.73
N LEU A 278 4.83 15.26 0.29
CA LEU A 278 4.23 15.12 1.61
C LEU A 278 4.79 16.14 2.59
N LEU A 279 3.91 16.68 3.44
CA LEU A 279 4.24 17.57 4.53
C LEU A 279 3.88 16.93 5.87
N LYS A 280 4.76 17.13 6.86
CA LYS A 280 4.46 16.83 8.26
C LYS A 280 3.44 17.84 8.76
N LEU A 281 2.58 17.41 9.68
CA LEU A 281 1.71 18.31 10.41
C LEU A 281 2.53 18.91 11.56
N ASP A 282 2.51 20.24 11.68
CA ASP A 282 3.25 20.96 12.73
C ASP A 282 2.61 20.77 14.12
N GLU A 283 1.30 20.53 14.15
CA GLU A 283 0.52 20.31 15.35
C GLU A 283 -0.16 18.92 15.31
N PRO A 284 -0.39 18.29 16.47
CA PRO A 284 -1.10 17.02 16.55
C PRO A 284 -2.53 17.18 16.01
N ASP A 285 -2.83 16.47 14.92
CA ASP A 285 -4.16 16.48 14.32
C ASP A 285 -5.04 15.44 15.02
N LEU A 286 -5.86 15.93 15.94
CA LEU A 286 -6.86 15.14 16.68
C LEU A 286 -8.23 15.12 15.97
N ASP A 287 -8.33 15.71 14.78
CA ASP A 287 -9.59 15.72 14.07
C ASP A 287 -9.99 14.31 13.63
N ARG A 288 -11.29 14.18 13.41
CA ARG A 288 -11.88 12.98 12.82
C ARG A 288 -11.28 12.75 11.44
N PHE A 289 -10.84 11.51 11.24
CA PHE A 289 -10.31 11.01 9.99
C PHE A 289 -11.08 9.75 9.62
N ASP A 290 -11.71 9.73 8.44
CA ASP A 290 -12.51 8.60 8.01
C ASP A 290 -11.96 8.03 6.70
N HIS A 291 -11.70 6.72 6.69
CA HIS A 291 -11.44 5.96 5.46
C HIS A 291 -11.82 4.49 5.70
N PRO A 292 -12.46 3.79 4.74
CA PRO A 292 -12.94 2.42 4.93
C PRO A 292 -11.83 1.43 5.32
N TYR A 293 -10.57 1.69 4.98
CA TYR A 293 -9.46 0.78 5.31
C TYR A 293 -8.83 1.02 6.68
N ILE A 294 -9.21 2.09 7.39
CA ILE A 294 -8.62 2.46 8.69
C ILE A 294 -8.77 1.32 9.70
N PHE A 295 -9.98 0.78 9.84
CA PHE A 295 -10.31 -0.20 10.88
C PHE A 295 -9.59 -1.56 10.68
N LEU A 296 -9.12 -1.84 9.47
CA LEU A 296 -8.39 -3.06 9.14
C LEU A 296 -6.88 -2.88 9.34
N LEU A 297 -6.35 -1.69 9.09
CA LEU A 297 -4.91 -1.43 9.05
C LEU A 297 -4.34 -0.88 10.37
N PHE A 298 -5.19 -0.31 11.23
CA PHE A 298 -4.77 0.38 12.45
C PHE A 298 -5.60 -0.04 13.66
N TYR A 299 -4.98 -0.09 14.84
CA TYR A 299 -5.67 -0.36 16.12
C TYR A 299 -6.43 0.85 16.66
N GLY A 300 -6.11 2.06 16.19
CA GLY A 300 -6.62 3.33 16.69
C GLY A 300 -5.59 4.44 16.54
N MET A 301 -5.82 5.58 17.18
CA MET A 301 -4.86 6.69 17.24
C MET A 301 -4.06 6.67 18.55
N ASP A 302 -2.84 7.17 18.51
CA ASP A 302 -2.00 7.43 19.69
C ASP A 302 -2.32 8.81 20.31
N THR A 303 -1.58 9.17 21.36
CA THR A 303 -1.74 10.47 22.05
C THR A 303 -1.28 11.66 21.22
N ALA A 304 -0.52 11.43 20.14
CA ALA A 304 -0.08 12.46 19.21
C ALA A 304 -1.06 12.64 18.03
N GLY A 305 -2.12 11.82 17.95
CA GLY A 305 -3.11 11.86 16.87
C GLY A 305 -2.75 11.02 15.64
N ASP A 306 -1.60 10.32 15.66
CA ASP A 306 -1.20 9.42 14.59
C ASP A 306 -1.80 8.03 14.78
N PHE A 307 -1.98 7.29 13.70
CA PHE A 307 -2.54 5.95 13.76
C PHE A 307 -1.49 4.91 14.18
N ILE A 308 -1.92 3.93 14.99
CA ILE A 308 -1.09 2.81 15.45
C ILE A 308 -1.29 1.64 14.48
N PRO A 309 -0.31 1.30 13.61
CA PRO A 309 -0.46 0.22 12.65
C PRO A 309 -0.64 -1.14 13.32
N ILE A 310 -1.37 -2.07 12.69
CA ILE A 310 -1.42 -3.45 13.17
C ILE A 310 -0.04 -4.13 13.06
N LYS A 311 0.18 -5.18 13.85
CA LYS A 311 1.46 -5.91 13.86
C LYS A 311 1.86 -6.41 12.48
N GLN A 312 0.93 -6.99 11.74
CA GLN A 312 1.16 -7.58 10.41
C GLN A 312 1.58 -6.51 9.39
N LEU A 313 1.03 -5.30 9.48
CA LEU A 313 1.39 -4.19 8.58
C LEU A 313 2.81 -3.71 8.87
N ARG A 314 3.19 -3.64 10.16
CA ARG A 314 4.57 -3.34 10.56
C ARG A 314 5.56 -4.40 10.08
N GLU A 315 5.20 -5.67 10.19
CA GLU A 315 6.03 -6.78 9.72
C GLU A 315 6.20 -6.76 8.20
N LYS A 316 5.15 -6.44 7.44
CA LYS A 316 5.20 -6.29 5.96
C LYS A 316 6.32 -5.33 5.52
N TYR A 317 6.50 -4.21 6.23
CA TYR A 317 7.50 -3.19 5.90
C TYR A 317 8.74 -3.23 6.81
N ASN A 318 8.90 -4.26 7.65
CA ASN A 318 9.99 -4.38 8.63
C ASN A 318 10.18 -3.10 9.49
N ARG A 319 9.08 -2.60 10.06
CA ARG A 319 9.07 -1.41 10.93
C ARG A 319 8.75 -1.76 12.36
N GLN A 320 9.42 -1.10 13.29
CA GLN A 320 9.10 -1.23 14.71
C GLN A 320 7.86 -0.41 15.06
N ARG A 321 7.23 -0.75 16.19
CA ARG A 321 6.16 0.07 16.74
C ARG A 321 6.75 1.40 17.20
N HIS A 322 6.15 2.50 16.79
CA HIS A 322 6.47 3.79 17.36
C HIS A 322 5.87 3.91 18.76
N GLU A 323 6.68 4.32 19.72
CA GLU A 323 6.24 4.63 21.08
C GLU A 323 6.26 6.14 21.29
N VAL A 324 5.12 6.71 21.68
CA VAL A 324 5.06 8.11 22.11
C VAL A 324 5.53 8.16 23.56
N HIS A 325 6.71 8.71 23.80
CA HIS A 325 7.13 9.01 25.17
C HIS A 325 6.34 10.21 25.67
N GLY A 326 5.41 9.97 26.57
CA GLY A 326 4.75 11.05 27.30
C GLY A 326 5.79 11.81 28.12
N GLN A 327 5.90 13.13 27.88
CA GLN A 327 6.46 14.03 28.89
C GLN A 327 5.50 14.02 30.07
N TYR A 328 5.73 13.11 31.01
CA TYR A 328 5.29 13.36 32.37
C TYR A 328 6.21 14.46 32.89
N ASP A 329 5.71 15.71 32.90
CA ASP A 329 6.31 16.77 33.68
C ASP A 329 6.40 16.27 35.12
N ASN A 330 7.60 15.83 35.53
CA ASN A 330 7.94 15.68 36.92
C ASN A 330 7.94 17.10 37.50
N GLY A 331 6.76 17.54 37.96
CA GLY A 331 6.61 18.69 38.82
C GLY A 331 7.46 18.46 40.06
N ASN A 332 8.68 19.01 40.04
CA ASN A 332 9.48 19.19 41.23
C ASN A 332 8.74 20.21 42.11
N ASP A 333 7.88 19.71 43.00
CA ASP A 333 7.47 20.43 44.21
C ASP A 333 8.73 20.62 45.07
N VAL A 334 9.49 21.68 44.76
CA VAL A 334 10.47 22.24 45.68
C VAL A 334 9.68 23.05 46.70
N ASP A 335 9.23 22.37 47.74
CA ASP A 335 8.67 23.00 48.93
C ASP A 335 9.73 23.94 49.54
N ASN A 336 9.47 25.24 49.41
CA ASN A 336 10.17 26.33 50.07
C ASN A 336 9.89 26.25 51.58
N ASN A 337 10.72 25.54 52.33
CA ASN A 337 10.77 25.71 53.78
C ASN A 337 11.74 26.86 54.13
N LYS A 338 11.22 28.10 54.07
CA LYS A 338 11.86 29.26 54.71
C LYS A 338 11.53 29.24 56.20
N GLY A 339 12.57 29.41 57.00
CA GLY A 339 12.52 29.34 58.45
C GLY A 339 11.64 30.38 59.13
N THR A 340 11.25 29.99 60.34
CA THR A 340 10.98 30.87 61.47
C THR A 340 11.57 30.22 62.70
#